data_AF-A0A4Y2E937-F1
#
_entry.id   AF-A0A4Y2E937-F1
#
_cell.length_a   1.000
_cell.length_b   1.000
_cell.length_c   1.000
_cell.angle_alpha   90.00
_cell.angle_beta   90.00
_cell.angle_gamma   90.00
#
_symmetry.space_group_name_H-M   'P 1'
#
loop_
_entity.id
_entity.type
_entity.pdbx_description
1 polymer ?
#
loop_
_entity_poly.entity_id
_entity_poly.type
_entity_poly.pdbx_seq_one_letter_code
_entity_poly.pdbx_strand_id
1 'polypeptide(L)'
;MYELNRQKFRVEEYIHLRDAATNDEYVTDICRIVILPATYIYSARHVHEYALYAMTYVPLYGPPDLFITFTCNTTGSEINEELVDGQSSVDRHDLIARVFRQKLIKLIDIITKISIYGEVNSSMYSIEWQKGIFRMLTS
;
A
#
# COMPACT_ATOMS: atom_id res chain seq x y z
N MET A 1 -20.97 5.21 10.09
CA MET A 1 -21.03 6.70 9.99
C MET A 1 -19.77 7.29 9.33
N TYR A 2 -18.56 6.77 9.56
CA TYR A 2 -17.32 7.33 8.98
C TYR A 2 -17.06 6.99 7.50
N GLU A 3 -17.49 5.83 7.01
CA GLU A 3 -17.23 5.40 5.62
C GLU A 3 -18.01 6.19 4.56
N LEU A 4 -19.24 6.58 4.88
CA LEU A 4 -20.11 7.40 4.01
C LEU A 4 -19.53 8.80 3.77
N ASN A 5 -18.91 9.39 4.79
CA ASN A 5 -18.30 10.71 4.66
C ASN A 5 -17.02 10.68 3.80
N ARG A 6 -16.25 9.58 3.86
CA ARG A 6 -15.06 9.41 3.01
C ARG A 6 -15.43 9.33 1.53
N GLN A 7 -16.49 8.62 1.18
CA GLN A 7 -16.94 8.55 -0.22
C GLN A 7 -17.46 9.89 -0.73
N LYS A 8 -18.22 10.63 0.09
CA LYS A 8 -18.71 11.97 -0.27
C LYS A 8 -17.58 12.95 -0.54
N PHE A 9 -16.59 13.02 0.36
CA PHE A 9 -15.44 13.93 0.18
C PHE A 9 -14.62 13.60 -1.07
N ARG A 10 -14.44 12.31 -1.37
CA ARG A 10 -13.79 11.86 -2.62
C ARG A 10 -14.53 12.36 -3.85
N VAL A 11 -15.86 12.24 -3.88
CA VAL A 11 -16.69 12.67 -5.01
C VAL A 11 -16.65 14.19 -5.20
N GLU A 12 -16.70 14.96 -4.12
CA GLU A 12 -16.60 16.43 -4.15
C GLU A 12 -15.25 16.91 -4.71
N GLU A 13 -14.14 16.28 -4.32
CA GLU A 13 -12.81 16.61 -4.85
C GLU A 13 -12.68 16.31 -6.36
N TYR A 14 -13.32 15.24 -6.85
CA TYR A 14 -13.36 14.94 -8.29
C TYR A 14 -14.12 16.01 -9.09
N ILE A 15 -15.20 16.56 -8.53
CA ILE A 15 -16.00 17.60 -9.18
C ILE A 15 -15.16 18.87 -9.30
N HIS A 16 -14.54 19.31 -8.21
CA HIS A 16 -13.72 20.53 -8.23
C HIS A 16 -12.50 20.44 -9.17
N LEU A 17 -11.85 19.27 -9.24
CA LEU A 17 -10.73 19.05 -10.15
C LEU A 17 -11.16 19.01 -11.62
N ARG A 18 -12.33 18.44 -11.91
CA ARG A 18 -12.91 18.44 -13.24
C ARG A 18 -13.31 19.85 -13.67
N ASP A 19 -13.88 20.62 -12.76
CA ASP A 19 -14.30 22.00 -13.02
C ASP A 19 -13.08 22.90 -13.26
N ALA A 20 -12.01 22.74 -12.47
CA ALA A 20 -10.74 23.43 -12.69
C ALA A 20 -10.09 23.09 -14.05
N ALA A 21 -10.17 21.84 -14.50
CA ALA A 21 -9.65 21.41 -15.79
C ALA A 21 -10.49 21.88 -16.99
N THR A 22 -11.79 22.16 -16.76
CA THR A 22 -12.71 22.60 -17.82
C THR A 22 -12.65 24.12 -18.04
N ASN A 23 -12.23 24.88 -17.03
CA ASN A 23 -12.05 26.33 -17.11
C ASN A 23 -10.76 26.77 -17.83
N ASP A 24 -9.85 25.85 -18.15
CA ASP A 24 -8.60 26.13 -18.87
C ASP A 24 -8.84 25.97 -20.38
N GLU A 25 -9.57 26.93 -20.96
CA GLU A 25 -10.20 26.89 -22.28
C GLU A 25 -9.21 26.98 -23.48
N TYR A 26 -7.92 26.63 -23.31
CA TYR A 26 -6.91 26.86 -24.36
C TYR A 26 -5.81 25.81 -24.54
N VAL A 27 -6.04 24.52 -24.28
CA VAL A 27 -5.11 23.45 -24.78
C VAL A 27 -5.87 22.18 -25.17
N THR A 28 -6.74 22.26 -26.17
CA THR A 28 -7.52 21.11 -26.66
C THR A 28 -6.73 20.07 -27.47
N ASP A 29 -5.40 20.14 -27.60
CA ASP A 29 -4.70 19.18 -28.49
C ASP A 29 -3.38 18.53 -28.00
N ILE A 30 -2.87 18.79 -26.78
CA ILE A 30 -1.58 18.16 -26.37
C ILE A 30 -1.56 17.52 -24.97
N CYS A 31 -2.48 17.81 -24.04
CA CYS A 31 -2.39 17.25 -22.69
C CYS A 31 -3.66 16.49 -22.28
N ARG A 32 -3.63 15.16 -22.42
CA ARG A 32 -4.63 14.30 -21.77
C ARG A 32 -4.40 14.36 -20.26
N ILE A 33 -5.26 15.07 -19.53
CA ILE A 33 -5.25 15.08 -18.06
C ILE A 33 -5.65 13.69 -17.58
N VAL A 34 -4.66 12.85 -17.27
CA VAL A 34 -4.86 11.53 -16.67
C VAL A 34 -4.81 11.68 -15.16
N ILE A 35 -5.96 11.64 -14.52
CA ILE A 35 -6.05 11.57 -13.07
C ILE A 35 -5.76 10.14 -12.64
N LEU A 36 -4.62 9.93 -11.97
CA LEU A 36 -4.30 8.63 -11.38
C LEU A 36 -5.21 8.35 -10.18
N PRO A 37 -5.78 7.14 -10.06
CA PRO A 37 -6.54 6.75 -8.88
C PRO A 37 -5.61 6.66 -7.65
N ALA A 38 -6.17 6.84 -6.44
CA ALA A 38 -5.42 6.73 -5.18
C ALA A 38 -4.82 5.34 -4.93
N THR A 39 -5.28 4.32 -5.67
CA THR A 39 -4.68 2.98 -5.70
C THR A 39 -3.31 2.94 -6.38
N TYR A 40 -2.95 3.97 -7.16
CA TYR A 40 -1.63 4.08 -7.74
C TYR A 40 -0.61 4.53 -6.69
N ILE A 41 0.25 3.60 -6.27
CA ILE A 41 1.26 3.82 -5.24
C ILE A 41 2.17 4.98 -5.64
N TYR A 42 2.46 5.87 -4.69
CA TYR A 42 3.24 7.10 -4.88
C TYR A 42 2.61 8.17 -5.79
N SER A 43 1.36 8.01 -6.26
CA SER A 43 0.64 9.15 -6.85
C SER A 43 0.43 10.24 -5.79
N ALA A 44 0.30 11.49 -6.23
CA ALA A 44 -0.05 12.61 -5.35
C ALA A 44 -1.30 12.29 -4.51
N ARG A 45 -2.29 11.60 -5.10
CA ARG A 45 -3.50 11.16 -4.41
C ARG A 45 -3.24 10.07 -3.38
N HIS A 46 -2.43 9.07 -3.70
CA HIS A 46 -2.07 8.02 -2.75
C HIS A 46 -1.39 8.59 -1.50
N VAL A 47 -0.41 9.49 -1.71
CA VAL A 47 0.31 10.15 -0.62
C VAL A 47 -0.63 11.04 0.19
N HIS A 48 -1.51 11.80 -0.48
CA HIS A 48 -2.49 12.65 0.19
C HIS A 48 -3.46 11.83 1.04
N GLU A 49 -4.03 10.75 0.51
CA GLU A 49 -4.90 9.86 1.28
C GLU A 49 -4.15 9.27 2.47
N TYR A 50 -2.94 8.72 2.26
CA TYR A 50 -2.14 8.13 3.33
C TYR A 50 -1.86 9.14 4.46
N ALA A 51 -1.58 10.40 4.12
CA ALA A 51 -1.42 11.47 5.09
C ALA A 51 -2.72 11.75 5.88
N LEU A 52 -3.87 11.79 5.20
CA LEU A 52 -5.18 11.93 5.87
C LEU A 52 -5.48 10.74 6.80
N TYR A 53 -5.15 9.51 6.38
CA TYR A 53 -5.27 8.32 7.22
C TYR A 53 -4.40 8.44 8.47
N ALA A 54 -3.12 8.80 8.32
CA ALA A 54 -2.22 8.98 9.46
C ALA A 54 -2.71 10.07 10.43
N MET A 55 -3.20 11.21 9.91
CA MET A 55 -3.73 12.31 10.73
C MET A 55 -5.00 11.94 11.50
N THR A 56 -5.76 10.95 11.05
CA THR A 56 -6.94 10.44 11.79
C THR A 56 -6.61 9.28 12.71
N TYR A 57 -5.57 8.51 12.39
CA TYR A 57 -5.14 7.35 13.15
C TYR A 57 -4.46 7.72 14.47
N VAL A 58 -3.49 8.64 14.44
CA VAL A 58 -2.69 9.01 15.62
C VAL A 58 -3.53 9.60 16.76
N PRO A 59 -4.53 10.49 16.52
CA PRO A 59 -5.39 10.97 17.60
C PRO A 59 -6.32 9.90 18.16
N LEU A 60 -6.64 8.86 17.39
CA LEU A 60 -7.59 7.80 17.79
C LEU A 60 -6.90 6.70 18.59
N TYR A 61 -5.69 6.31 18.19
CA TYR A 61 -4.98 5.16 18.76
C TYR A 61 -3.66 5.52 19.45
N GLY A 62 -3.25 6.79 19.39
CA GLY A 62 -1.97 7.24 19.91
C GLY A 62 -0.83 7.09 18.89
N PRO A 63 0.40 7.48 19.28
CA PRO A 63 1.58 7.24 18.48
C PRO A 63 1.87 5.73 18.41
N PRO A 64 2.54 5.28 17.35
CA PRO A 64 2.89 3.87 17.22
C PRO A 64 4.01 3.45 18.16
N ASP A 65 3.83 2.28 18.79
CA ASP A 65 4.80 1.70 19.72
C ASP A 65 5.89 0.87 19.01
N LEU A 66 5.60 0.36 17.82
CA LEU A 66 6.46 -0.60 17.13
C LEU A 66 6.55 -0.32 15.63
N PHE A 67 7.78 -0.24 15.12
CA PHE A 67 8.08 -0.16 13.70
C PHE A 67 8.83 -1.41 13.22
N ILE A 68 8.16 -2.28 12.45
CA ILE A 68 8.78 -3.49 11.89
C ILE A 68 9.02 -3.28 10.40
N THR A 69 10.24 -3.54 9.94
CA THR A 69 10.54 -3.70 8.52
C THR A 69 10.69 -5.18 8.19
N PHE A 70 9.80 -5.71 7.33
CA PHE A 70 9.90 -7.08 6.85
C PHE A 70 10.33 -7.10 5.37
N THR A 71 11.41 -7.82 5.07
CA THR A 71 11.94 -8.00 3.71
C THR A 71 11.93 -9.46 3.30
N CYS A 72 11.53 -9.73 2.06
CA CYS A 72 11.67 -11.06 1.46
C CYS A 72 12.70 -11.04 0.35
N ASN A 73 13.73 -11.87 0.48
CA ASN A 73 14.75 -12.05 -0.53
C ASN A 73 14.26 -13.03 -1.62
N THR A 74 14.50 -12.72 -2.89
CA THR A 74 14.04 -13.47 -4.06
C THR A 74 14.90 -14.69 -4.40
N THR A 75 16.04 -14.86 -3.72
CA THR A 75 16.94 -16.00 -3.92
C THR A 75 16.79 -17.10 -2.87
N GLY A 76 15.72 -17.05 -2.05
CA GLY A 76 15.44 -18.06 -1.03
C GLY A 76 15.16 -19.45 -1.61
N SER A 77 15.51 -20.51 -0.85
CA SER A 77 15.29 -21.91 -1.26
C SER A 77 13.82 -22.20 -1.60
N GLU A 78 12.88 -21.59 -0.86
CA GLU A 78 11.43 -21.73 -1.06
C GLU A 78 10.95 -21.27 -2.45
N ILE A 79 11.69 -20.35 -3.09
CA ILE A 79 11.38 -19.88 -4.44
C ILE A 79 12.01 -20.82 -5.45
N ASN A 80 13.25 -21.26 -5.20
CA ASN A 80 13.98 -22.17 -6.10
C ASN A 80 13.32 -23.56 -6.19
N GLU A 81 12.70 -24.04 -5.12
CA GLU A 81 11.97 -25.33 -5.12
C GLU A 81 10.72 -25.31 -6.03
N GLU A 82 10.12 -24.14 -6.26
CA GLU A 82 8.93 -23.95 -7.10
C GLU A 82 9.30 -23.48 -8.53
N LEU A 83 10.59 -23.27 -8.83
CA LEU A 83 11.06 -22.93 -10.16
C LEU A 83 11.16 -24.18 -11.03
N VAL A 84 10.64 -24.08 -12.25
CA VAL A 84 10.81 -25.10 -13.29
C VAL A 84 12.19 -24.95 -13.92
N ASP A 85 12.81 -26.07 -14.31
CA ASP A 85 14.13 -26.09 -14.95
C ASP A 85 14.26 -25.04 -16.07
N GLY A 86 15.19 -24.10 -15.90
CA GLY A 86 15.47 -23.02 -16.85
C GLY A 86 14.78 -21.68 -16.58
N GLN A 87 13.91 -21.56 -15.56
CA GLN A 87 13.34 -20.28 -15.13
C GLN A 87 14.19 -19.62 -14.03
N SER A 88 14.38 -18.30 -14.13
CA SER A 88 14.97 -17.50 -13.05
C SER A 88 13.89 -16.99 -12.10
N SER A 89 14.21 -16.86 -10.81
CA SER A 89 13.30 -16.24 -9.83
C SER A 89 12.93 -14.81 -10.20
N VAL A 90 13.81 -14.12 -10.93
CA VAL A 90 13.58 -12.77 -11.46
C VAL A 90 12.45 -12.75 -12.49
N ASP A 91 12.21 -13.84 -13.21
CA ASP A 91 11.16 -13.90 -14.24
C ASP A 91 9.78 -14.25 -13.66
N ARG A 92 9.74 -14.72 -12.40
CA ARG A 92 8.53 -15.22 -11.71
C ARG A 92 8.15 -14.37 -10.50
N HIS A 93 7.84 -13.11 -10.78
CA HIS A 93 7.37 -12.12 -9.79
C HIS A 93 6.13 -12.59 -9.02
N ASP A 94 5.28 -13.40 -9.65
CA ASP A 94 4.09 -14.01 -9.04
C ASP A 94 4.44 -14.97 -7.90
N LEU A 95 5.49 -15.78 -8.06
CA LEU A 95 5.95 -16.72 -7.01
C LEU A 95 6.50 -15.96 -5.81
N ILE A 96 7.34 -14.94 -6.06
CA ILE A 96 7.89 -14.08 -5.01
C ILE A 96 6.75 -13.40 -4.23
N ALA A 97 5.75 -12.85 -4.94
CA ALA A 97 4.60 -12.21 -4.32
C ALA A 97 3.77 -13.19 -3.48
N ARG A 98 3.59 -14.42 -3.95
CA ARG A 98 2.87 -15.48 -3.22
C ARG A 98 3.59 -15.88 -1.94
N VAL A 99 4.89 -16.14 -2.01
CA VAL A 99 5.72 -16.51 -0.84
C VAL A 99 5.76 -15.36 0.15
N PHE A 100 5.98 -14.13 -0.32
CA PHE A 100 5.93 -12.94 0.53
C PHE A 100 4.58 -12.82 1.24
N ARG A 101 3.47 -12.94 0.52
CA ARG A 101 2.12 -12.85 1.09
C ARG A 101 1.89 -13.92 2.16
N GLN A 102 2.36 -15.15 1.95
CA GLN A 102 2.21 -16.21 2.94
C GLN A 102 3.02 -15.92 4.21
N LYS A 103 4.27 -15.45 4.08
CA LYS A 103 5.09 -15.06 5.24
C LYS A 103 4.49 -13.85 5.96
N LEU A 104 3.97 -12.88 5.21
CA LEU A 104 3.31 -11.70 5.72
C LEU A 104 2.11 -12.04 6.60
N ILE A 105 1.21 -12.91 6.11
CA ILE A 105 0.03 -13.33 6.87
C ILE A 105 0.44 -14.01 8.17
N LYS A 106 1.47 -14.88 8.12
CA LYS A 106 2.00 -15.52 9.33
C LYS A 106 2.57 -14.50 10.32
N LEU A 107 3.30 -13.49 9.84
CA LEU A 107 3.85 -12.44 10.69
C LEU A 107 2.75 -11.63 11.38
N ILE A 108 1.72 -11.21 10.64
CA ILE A 108 0.56 -10.50 11.19
C ILE A 108 -0.16 -11.36 12.23
N ASP A 109 -0.36 -12.65 11.95
CA ASP A 109 -0.97 -13.58 12.90
C ASP A 109 -0.13 -13.73 14.18
N ILE A 110 1.19 -13.79 14.08
CA ILE A 110 2.07 -13.85 15.25
C ILE A 110 1.96 -12.56 16.08
N ILE A 111 1.95 -11.40 15.43
CA ILE A 111 1.87 -10.10 16.13
C ILE A 111 0.50 -9.96 16.82
N THR A 112 -0.58 -10.26 16.10
CA THR A 112 -1.96 -9.95 16.54
C THR A 112 -2.59 -11.05 17.39
N LYS A 113 -2.36 -12.34 17.08
CA LYS A 113 -3.02 -13.47 17.75
C LYS A 113 -2.15 -14.08 18.85
N ILE A 114 -0.85 -14.18 18.61
CA ILE A 114 0.10 -14.71 19.62
C ILE A 114 0.48 -13.61 20.61
N SER A 115 0.24 -12.33 20.25
CA SER A 115 0.46 -11.17 21.13
C SER A 115 1.88 -11.15 21.70
N ILE A 116 2.88 -11.45 20.87
CA ILE A 116 4.30 -11.51 21.27
C ILE A 116 4.82 -10.17 21.84
N TYR A 117 4.16 -9.06 21.49
CA TYR A 117 4.45 -7.72 21.98
C TYR A 117 3.37 -7.17 22.94
N GLY A 118 2.45 -8.04 23.40
CA GLY A 118 1.27 -7.64 24.17
C GLY A 118 0.00 -7.54 23.31
N GLU A 119 -1.07 -7.01 23.91
CA GLU A 119 -2.35 -6.80 23.25
C GLU A 119 -2.25 -5.70 22.18
N VAL A 120 -2.69 -6.01 20.96
CA VAL A 120 -2.62 -5.09 19.81
C VAL A 120 -3.94 -4.34 19.69
N ASN A 121 -3.95 -3.06 20.09
CA ASN A 121 -5.14 -2.21 20.01
C ASN A 121 -5.49 -1.79 18.58
N SER A 122 -4.49 -1.59 17.74
CA SER A 122 -4.64 -1.25 16.33
C SER A 122 -3.34 -1.58 15.60
N SER A 123 -3.45 -1.97 14.33
CA SER A 123 -2.29 -2.29 13.49
C SER A 123 -2.49 -1.69 12.11
N MET A 124 -1.47 -0.97 11.62
CA MET A 124 -1.44 -0.50 10.24
C MET A 124 -0.21 -1.05 9.53
N TYR A 125 -0.33 -1.36 8.25
CA TYR A 125 0.84 -1.73 7.45
C TYR A 125 0.77 -1.21 6.02
N SER A 126 1.93 -0.89 5.46
CA SER A 126 2.13 -0.63 4.03
C SER A 126 2.95 -1.75 3.42
N ILE A 127 2.76 -2.01 2.12
CA ILE A 127 3.58 -2.94 1.35
C ILE A 127 4.12 -2.19 0.14
N GLU A 128 5.43 -2.18 -0.01
CA GLU A 128 6.10 -1.55 -1.15
C GLU A 128 6.96 -2.58 -1.89
N TRP A 129 6.95 -2.48 -3.22
CA TRP A 129 7.83 -3.28 -4.08
C TRP A 129 9.03 -2.44 -4.52
N GLN A 130 10.24 -2.88 -4.16
CA GLN A 130 11.49 -2.22 -4.50
C GLN A 130 12.44 -3.19 -5.20
N LYS A 131 12.57 -3.09 -6.54
CA LYS A 131 13.57 -3.83 -7.34
C LYS A 131 13.72 -5.31 -6.94
N GLY A 132 12.61 -6.02 -6.76
CA GLY A 132 12.61 -7.43 -6.35
C GLY A 132 12.37 -7.67 -4.86
N ILE A 133 12.45 -6.66 -4.01
CA ILE A 133 12.26 -6.78 -2.56
C ILE A 133 10.88 -6.23 -2.18
N PHE A 134 10.07 -7.03 -1.51
CA PHE A 134 8.92 -6.50 -0.78
C PHE A 134 9.37 -5.94 0.57
N ARG A 135 8.95 -4.72 0.90
CA ARG A 135 9.08 -4.13 2.22
C ARG A 135 7.69 -3.96 2.82
N MET A 136 7.52 -4.44 4.05
CA MET A 136 6.39 -4.06 4.89
C MET A 136 6.86 -3.14 6.01
N LEU A 137 6.14 -2.05 6.24
CA LEU A 137 6.29 -1.23 7.45
C LEU A 137 5.01 -1.38 8.27
N THR A 138 5.12 -1.89 9.50
CA THR A 138 4.00 -1.87 10.46
C THR A 138 4.15 -0.73 11.43
N SER A 139 3.04 -0.11 11.79
CA SER A 139 2.92 0.99 12.74
C SER A 139 1.73 0.74 13.67
#